data_AF-A0A7Y8Y5D7-F1
#
_entry.id   AF-A0A7Y8Y5D7-F1
#
_cell.length_a   1.000
_cell.length_b   1.000
_cell.length_c   1.000
_cell.angle_alpha   90.00
_cell.angle_beta   90.00
_cell.angle_gamma   90.00
#
_symmetry.space_group_name_H-M   'P 1'
#
loop_
_entity.id
_entity.type
_entity.pdbx_description
1 polymer ?
#
loop_
_entity_poly.entity_id
_entity_poly.type
_entity_poly.pdbx_seq_one_letter_code
_entity_poly.pdbx_strand_id
1 'polypeptide(L)'
;MNSRLFSITLILLLSFIKLYSQEANESYFKDSGAEKIFFVQTENEAKDLAEKDIQNNKRLLFLIGSIAPVRYSNDSTIENRYNFKYYDFGCVAPDEKIIEAYNLEIIKSINSQSKRWKKEIRKDVIGFKLFKKRF
;
A
#
# COMPACT_ATOMS: atom_id res chain seq x y z
N MET A 1 -14.13 -32.09 -26.93
CA MET A 1 -12.93 -31.54 -26.27
C MET A 1 -12.69 -32.34 -25.00
N ASN A 2 -11.54 -32.99 -24.88
CA ASN A 2 -11.24 -33.89 -23.74
C ASN A 2 -11.29 -33.09 -22.43
N SER A 3 -12.08 -33.54 -21.45
CA SER A 3 -12.23 -32.83 -20.17
C SER A 3 -10.89 -32.62 -19.46
N ARG A 4 -9.97 -33.58 -19.58
CA ARG A 4 -8.58 -33.46 -19.09
C ARG A 4 -7.78 -32.36 -19.77
N LEU A 5 -7.92 -32.20 -21.09
CA LEU A 5 -7.25 -31.13 -21.86
C LEU A 5 -7.80 -29.75 -21.48
N PHE A 6 -9.12 -29.64 -21.25
CA PHE A 6 -9.74 -28.40 -20.76
C PHE A 6 -9.31 -28.04 -19.33
N SER A 7 -9.18 -29.03 -18.44
CA SER A 7 -8.70 -28.80 -17.08
C SER A 7 -7.24 -28.34 -17.06
N ILE A 8 -6.38 -28.92 -17.91
CA ILE A 8 -4.96 -28.52 -18.00
C ILE A 8 -4.83 -27.09 -18.52
N THR A 9 -5.57 -26.72 -19.57
CA THR A 9 -5.53 -25.35 -20.10
C THR A 9 -6.04 -24.32 -19.09
N LEU A 10 -7.07 -24.66 -18.31
CA LEU A 10 -7.58 -23.78 -17.25
C LEU A 10 -6.57 -23.57 -16.11
N ILE A 11 -5.87 -24.63 -15.69
CA ILE A 11 -4.83 -24.54 -14.64
C ILE A 11 -3.67 -23.65 -15.12
N LEU A 12 -3.22 -23.84 -16.37
CA LEU A 12 -2.16 -23.01 -16.95
C LEU A 12 -2.59 -21.54 -16.99
N LEU A 13 -3.80 -21.23 -17.46
CA LEU A 13 -4.31 -19.86 -17.51
C LEU A 13 -4.34 -19.21 -16.11
N LEU A 14 -4.81 -19.91 -15.09
CA LEU A 14 -4.84 -19.40 -13.71
C LEU A 14 -3.43 -19.14 -13.15
N SER A 15 -2.44 -19.96 -13.50
CA SER A 15 -1.05 -19.73 -13.09
C SER A 15 -0.43 -18.48 -13.75
N PHE A 16 -0.72 -18.25 -15.04
CA PHE A 16 -0.27 -17.05 -15.75
C PHE A 16 -0.87 -15.77 -15.16
N ILE A 17 -2.16 -15.79 -14.79
CA ILE A 17 -2.82 -14.63 -14.15
C ILE A 17 -2.13 -14.29 -12.82
N LYS A 18 -1.80 -15.31 -12.00
CA LYS A 18 -1.10 -15.10 -10.73
C LYS A 18 0.27 -14.49 -10.94
N LEU A 19 1.05 -15.01 -11.90
CA LEU A 19 2.39 -14.49 -12.20
C LEU A 19 2.35 -13.02 -12.63
N TYR A 20 1.47 -12.67 -13.58
CA TYR A 20 1.31 -11.29 -14.03
C TYR A 20 0.88 -10.35 -12.89
N SER A 21 -0.03 -10.80 -12.02
CA SER A 21 -0.46 -9.99 -10.87
C SER A 21 0.67 -9.69 -9.89
N GLN A 22 1.63 -10.61 -9.75
CA GLN A 22 2.78 -10.44 -8.88
C GLN A 22 3.77 -9.42 -9.49
N GLU A 23 4.10 -9.58 -10.78
CA GLU A 23 4.98 -8.64 -11.51
C GLU A 23 4.42 -7.21 -11.51
N ALA A 24 3.12 -7.06 -11.76
CA ALA A 24 2.45 -5.76 -11.73
C ALA A 24 2.49 -5.11 -10.33
N ASN A 25 2.43 -5.91 -9.26
CA ASN A 25 2.56 -5.40 -7.90
C ASN A 25 3.99 -4.96 -7.59
N GLU A 26 4.99 -5.74 -8.01
CA GLU A 26 6.40 -5.39 -7.82
C GLU A 26 6.76 -4.10 -8.58
N SER A 27 6.35 -3.99 -9.85
CA SER A 27 6.51 -2.75 -10.63
C SER A 27 5.80 -1.56 -9.95
N TYR A 28 4.60 -1.75 -9.40
CA TYR A 28 3.92 -0.69 -8.67
C TYR A 28 4.77 -0.15 -7.52
N PHE A 29 5.37 -1.03 -6.71
CA PHE A 29 6.19 -0.63 -5.56
C PHE A 29 7.51 0.00 -5.98
N LYS A 30 8.19 -0.58 -6.97
CA LYS A 30 9.44 -0.04 -7.51
C LYS A 30 9.29 1.39 -8.05
N ASP A 31 8.16 1.67 -8.69
CA ASP A 31 7.90 2.99 -9.28
C ASP A 31 7.32 4.00 -8.29
N SER A 32 6.91 3.56 -7.10
CA SER A 32 6.33 4.39 -6.02
C SER A 32 7.40 4.95 -5.06
N GLY A 33 6.96 5.52 -3.92
CA GLY A 33 7.82 5.93 -2.82
C GLY A 33 8.40 4.79 -1.97
N ALA A 34 8.00 3.53 -2.17
CA ALA A 34 8.38 2.40 -1.29
C ALA A 34 9.90 2.23 -1.07
N GLU A 35 10.70 2.35 -2.12
CA GLU A 35 12.17 2.30 -2.01
C GLU A 35 12.78 3.69 -1.75
N LYS A 36 12.19 4.72 -2.37
CA LYS A 36 12.71 6.10 -2.35
C LYS A 36 12.70 6.70 -0.94
N ILE A 37 11.73 6.31 -0.12
CA ILE A 37 11.56 6.80 1.25
C ILE A 37 12.75 6.46 2.18
N PHE A 38 13.55 5.43 1.87
CA PHE A 38 14.77 5.12 2.64
C PHE A 38 15.87 6.17 2.48
N PHE A 39 15.83 6.97 1.42
CA PHE A 39 16.82 8.01 1.12
C PHE A 39 16.35 9.40 1.54
N VAL A 40 15.12 9.51 2.04
CA VAL A 40 14.54 10.76 2.54
C VAL A 40 15.10 11.07 3.93
N GLN A 41 15.56 12.31 4.11
CA GLN A 41 16.21 12.74 5.36
C GLN A 41 15.35 13.69 6.18
N THR A 42 14.35 14.33 5.55
CA THR A 42 13.50 15.33 6.22
C THR A 42 12.01 15.06 6.02
N GLU A 43 11.20 15.51 6.97
CA GLU A 43 9.73 15.41 6.87
C GLU A 43 9.17 16.16 5.65
N ASN A 44 9.82 17.23 5.20
CA ASN A 44 9.37 17.98 4.02
C ASN A 44 9.63 17.20 2.74
N GLU A 45 10.81 16.58 2.60
CA GLU A 45 11.09 15.66 1.49
C GLU A 45 10.11 14.46 1.48
N ALA A 46 9.71 13.97 2.65
CA ALA A 46 8.71 12.91 2.77
C ALA A 46 7.34 13.35 2.26
N LYS A 47 6.92 14.58 2.58
CA LYS A 47 5.67 15.16 2.06
C LYS A 47 5.74 15.36 0.56
N ASP A 48 6.84 15.91 0.04
CA ASP A 48 7.05 16.09 -1.40
C ASP A 48 7.00 14.75 -2.16
N LEU A 49 7.56 13.69 -1.57
CA LEU A 49 7.46 12.34 -2.12
C LEU A 49 6.01 11.84 -2.12
N ALA A 50 5.27 12.05 -1.02
CA ALA A 50 3.86 11.68 -0.93
C ALA A 50 3.01 12.41 -1.97
N GLU A 51 3.23 13.71 -2.16
CA GLU A 51 2.53 14.51 -3.18
C GLU A 51 2.78 13.99 -4.59
N LYS A 52 4.03 13.64 -4.92
CA LYS A 52 4.37 13.01 -6.21
C LYS A 52 3.63 11.69 -6.39
N ASP A 53 3.60 10.84 -5.35
CA ASP A 53 2.88 9.57 -5.40
C ASP A 53 1.36 9.76 -5.53
N ILE A 54 0.79 10.77 -4.87
CA ILE A 54 -0.63 11.13 -5.02
C ILE A 54 -0.93 11.52 -6.46
N GLN A 55 -0.10 12.38 -7.07
CA GLN A 55 -0.25 12.85 -8.45
C GLN A 55 -0.13 11.69 -9.46
N ASN A 56 0.75 10.73 -9.19
CA ASN A 56 0.99 9.56 -10.04
C ASN A 56 0.05 8.38 -9.76
N ASN A 57 -0.95 8.53 -8.88
CA ASN A 57 -1.83 7.43 -8.42
C ASN A 57 -1.05 6.23 -7.82
N LYS A 58 0.08 6.50 -7.17
CA LYS A 58 0.96 5.53 -6.49
C LYS A 58 0.89 5.65 -4.96
N ARG A 59 -0.32 5.88 -4.42
CA ARG A 59 -0.53 6.13 -2.99
C ARG A 59 -0.20 4.89 -2.15
N LEU A 60 0.70 5.07 -1.18
CA LEU A 60 1.06 4.02 -0.23
C LEU A 60 0.66 4.39 1.19
N LEU A 61 0.28 3.39 1.97
CA LEU A 61 0.24 3.51 3.42
C LEU A 61 1.27 2.57 4.01
N PHE A 62 2.29 3.17 4.59
CA PHE A 62 3.41 2.44 5.16
C PHE A 62 3.08 1.86 6.52
N LEU A 63 3.55 0.63 6.70
CA LEU A 63 3.44 -0.16 7.92
C LEU A 63 4.85 -0.57 8.36
N ILE A 64 5.06 -0.65 9.67
CA ILE A 64 6.22 -1.31 10.24
C ILE A 64 5.73 -2.64 10.81
N GLY A 65 6.00 -3.71 10.09
CA GLY A 65 5.61 -5.04 10.48
C GLY A 65 6.63 -5.70 11.40
N SER A 66 6.66 -7.02 11.32
CA SER A 66 7.57 -7.88 12.05
C SER A 66 8.17 -8.88 11.05
N ILE A 67 8.93 -9.87 11.55
CA ILE A 67 9.45 -10.96 10.71
C ILE A 67 8.32 -11.68 9.94
N ALA A 68 7.11 -11.73 10.51
CA ALA A 68 5.92 -12.24 9.86
C ALA A 68 4.95 -11.09 9.54
N PRO A 69 4.78 -10.71 8.25
CA PRO A 69 3.81 -9.70 7.85
C PRO A 69 2.38 -10.13 8.19
N VAL A 70 1.60 -9.22 8.77
CA VAL A 70 0.18 -9.46 9.02
C VAL A 70 -0.60 -9.04 7.76
N ARG A 71 -1.33 -9.99 7.17
CA ARG A 71 -2.28 -9.72 6.08
C ARG A 71 -3.71 -9.93 6.56
N TYR A 72 -4.54 -8.90 6.45
CA TYR A 72 -5.96 -9.03 6.72
C TYR A 72 -6.69 -9.41 5.43
N SER A 73 -7.72 -10.27 5.55
CA SER A 73 -8.48 -10.76 4.40
C SER A 73 -9.20 -9.64 3.62
N ASN A 74 -9.44 -8.50 4.26
CA ASN A 74 -10.10 -7.34 3.67
C ASN A 74 -9.13 -6.27 3.14
N ASP A 75 -7.82 -6.41 3.31
CA ASP A 75 -6.83 -5.39 2.89
C ASP A 75 -7.01 -5.05 1.41
N SER A 76 -7.01 -6.05 0.53
CA SER A 76 -7.20 -5.83 -0.93
C SER A 76 -8.52 -5.14 -1.27
N THR A 77 -9.59 -5.40 -0.52
CA THR A 77 -10.89 -4.74 -0.75
C THR A 77 -10.83 -3.26 -0.37
N ILE A 78 -10.15 -2.93 0.73
CA ILE A 78 -10.00 -1.57 1.23
C ILE A 78 -9.06 -0.77 0.33
N GLU A 79 -7.92 -1.35 -0.04
CA GLU A 79 -6.94 -0.79 -0.97
C GLU A 79 -7.58 -0.36 -2.29
N ASN A 80 -8.33 -1.27 -2.92
CA ASN A 80 -9.05 -1.00 -4.17
C ASN A 80 -10.15 0.05 -3.99
N ARG A 81 -10.90 0.01 -2.88
CA ARG A 81 -12.01 0.94 -2.61
C ARG A 81 -11.52 2.38 -2.42
N TYR A 82 -10.36 2.57 -1.81
CA TYR A 82 -9.83 3.88 -1.44
C TYR A 82 -8.60 4.31 -2.23
N ASN A 83 -8.22 3.53 -3.24
CA ASN A 83 -7.12 3.79 -4.16
C ASN A 83 -5.78 4.07 -3.47
N PHE A 84 -5.35 3.13 -2.64
CA PHE A 84 -4.00 3.09 -2.06
C PHE A 84 -3.55 1.62 -1.92
N LYS A 85 -2.27 1.37 -1.66
CA LYS A 85 -1.77 0.05 -1.23
C LYS A 85 -1.07 0.13 0.11
N TYR A 86 -1.16 -0.92 0.92
CA TYR A 86 -0.28 -1.05 2.07
C TYR A 86 1.09 -1.53 1.62
N TYR A 87 2.13 -0.96 2.23
CA TYR A 87 3.49 -1.43 2.07
C TYR A 87 4.09 -1.66 3.45
N ASP A 88 4.42 -2.91 3.73
CA ASP A 88 5.00 -3.35 5.00
C ASP A 88 6.51 -3.51 4.83
N PHE A 89 7.26 -2.68 5.54
CA PHE A 89 8.73 -2.70 5.53
C PHE A 89 9.33 -3.94 6.23
N GLY A 90 8.52 -4.71 6.96
CA GLY A 90 9.02 -5.78 7.82
C GLY A 90 9.91 -5.20 8.94
N CYS A 91 11.11 -5.76 9.12
CA CYS A 91 12.03 -5.39 10.19
C CYS A 91 12.96 -4.20 9.89
N VAL A 92 13.06 -3.77 8.63
CA VAL A 92 13.96 -2.69 8.22
C VAL A 92 13.12 -1.59 7.60
N ALA A 93 12.91 -0.51 8.35
CA ALA A 93 12.08 0.62 7.93
C ALA A 93 12.86 1.95 8.03
N PRO A 94 12.46 2.99 7.28
CA PRO A 94 12.94 4.35 7.51
C PRO A 94 12.59 4.87 8.92
N ASP A 95 13.11 6.05 9.26
CA ASP A 95 12.74 6.74 10.50
C ASP A 95 11.22 6.94 10.59
N GLU A 96 10.64 6.64 11.75
CA GLU A 96 9.18 6.67 11.95
C GLU A 96 8.58 8.06 11.67
N LYS A 97 9.30 9.16 11.93
CA LYS A 97 8.84 10.52 11.62
C LYS A 97 8.74 10.79 10.13
N ILE A 98 9.67 10.23 9.35
CA ILE A 98 9.65 10.31 7.89
C ILE A 98 8.44 9.56 7.33
N ILE A 99 8.22 8.35 7.84
CA ILE A 99 7.06 7.53 7.49
C ILE A 99 5.75 8.24 7.88
N GLU A 100 5.68 8.80 9.09
CA GLU A 100 4.52 9.54 9.58
C GLU A 100 4.19 10.74 8.69
N ALA A 101 5.20 11.56 8.35
CA ALA A 101 5.03 12.72 7.49
C ALA A 101 4.48 12.34 6.11
N TYR A 102 5.01 11.27 5.48
CA TYR A 102 4.50 10.75 4.22
C TYR A 102 3.06 10.24 4.36
N ASN A 103 2.80 9.34 5.32
CA ASN A 103 1.50 8.71 5.53
C ASN A 103 0.40 9.75 5.79
N LEU A 104 0.70 10.82 6.52
CA LEU A 104 -0.27 11.88 6.81
C LEU A 104 -0.78 12.56 5.53
N GLU A 105 0.08 12.82 4.55
CA GLU A 105 -0.35 13.41 3.27
C GLU A 105 -1.19 12.43 2.46
N ILE A 106 -0.80 11.15 2.44
CA ILE A 106 -1.61 10.12 1.78
C ILE A 106 -3.00 10.02 2.44
N ILE A 107 -3.07 9.96 3.77
CA ILE A 107 -4.34 9.87 4.52
C ILE A 107 -5.23 11.09 4.23
N LYS A 108 -4.67 12.31 4.21
CA LYS A 108 -5.41 13.52 3.86
C LYS A 108 -5.95 13.46 2.43
N SER A 109 -5.20 12.84 1.52
CA SER A 109 -5.59 12.68 0.11
C SER A 109 -6.68 11.62 -0.12
N ILE A 110 -7.00 10.79 0.88
CA ILE A 110 -8.11 9.81 0.80
C ILE A 110 -9.43 10.58 0.79
N ASN A 111 -9.77 11.08 -0.39
CA ASN A 111 -11.05 11.67 -0.68
C ASN A 111 -12.03 10.54 -0.97
N SER A 112 -12.80 10.16 0.05
CA SER A 112 -13.98 9.36 -0.19
C SER A 112 -15.20 10.13 0.28
N GLN A 113 -16.28 10.03 -0.48
CA GLN A 113 -17.59 10.64 -0.17
C GLN A 113 -18.14 10.23 1.21
N SER A 114 -17.54 9.23 1.86
CA SER A 114 -17.90 8.78 3.20
C SER A 114 -16.74 8.90 4.18
N LYS A 115 -17.02 9.05 5.48
CA LYS A 115 -15.98 8.93 6.54
C LYS A 115 -15.70 7.47 6.94
N ARG A 116 -16.23 6.50 6.18
CA ARG A 116 -16.16 5.06 6.50
C ARG A 116 -14.73 4.54 6.54
N TRP A 117 -13.86 5.06 5.68
CA TRP A 117 -12.44 4.69 5.62
C TRP A 117 -11.72 4.84 6.97
N LYS A 118 -12.09 5.82 7.81
CA LYS A 118 -11.50 6.02 9.14
C LYS A 118 -11.69 4.81 10.08
N LYS A 119 -12.69 3.95 9.81
CA LYS A 119 -12.96 2.73 10.59
C LYS A 119 -12.38 1.47 9.95
N GLU A 120 -12.13 1.49 8.64
CA GLU A 120 -11.69 0.33 7.85
C GLU A 120 -10.18 0.29 7.68
N ILE A 121 -9.53 1.45 7.56
CA ILE A 121 -8.08 1.55 7.47
C ILE A 121 -7.42 0.88 8.68
N ARG A 122 -6.29 0.23 8.41
CA ARG A 122 -5.47 -0.46 9.38
C ARG A 122 -5.06 0.49 10.52
N LYS A 123 -5.23 0.04 11.77
CA LYS A 123 -4.96 0.86 12.97
C LYS A 123 -3.47 1.02 13.28
N ASP A 124 -2.66 0.16 12.68
CA ASP A 124 -1.19 0.10 12.74
C ASP A 124 -0.51 0.89 11.62
N VAL A 125 -1.26 1.61 10.78
CA VAL A 125 -0.70 2.65 9.91
C VAL A 125 -0.05 3.72 10.77
N ILE A 126 1.26 3.92 10.55
CA ILE A 126 2.05 4.93 11.25
C ILE A 126 1.45 6.31 10.99
N GLY A 127 1.32 7.13 12.03
CA GLY A 127 0.66 8.44 11.98
C GLY A 127 -0.87 8.43 12.06
N PHE A 128 -1.56 7.30 11.86
CA PHE A 128 -3.03 7.28 11.81
C PHE A 128 -3.70 7.60 13.17
N LYS A 129 -3.10 7.17 14.28
CA LYS A 129 -3.58 7.53 15.63
C LYS A 129 -3.49 9.04 15.88
N LEU A 130 -2.41 9.69 15.40
CA LEU A 130 -2.21 11.13 15.54
C LEU A 130 -3.15 11.91 14.64
N PHE A 131 -3.35 11.47 13.41
CA PHE A 131 -4.35 12.03 12.51
C PHE A 131 -5.73 12.13 13.17
N LYS A 132 -6.23 11.04 13.77
CA LYS A 132 -7.54 11.02 14.46
C LYS A 132 -7.64 11.96 15.67
N LYS A 133 -6.52 12.29 16.32
CA LYS A 133 -6.52 13.26 17.43
C LYS A 133 -6.60 14.70 16.92
N ARG A 134 -6.08 14.96 15.71
CA ARG A 134 -6.04 16.29 15.09
C ARG A 134 -7.29 16.59 14.23
N PHE A 135 -7.99 15.57 13.70
CA PHE A 135 -9.10 15.69 12.72
C PHE A 135 -10.21 14.64 12.85
#